data_AF-A0A847CTU3-F1
#
_entry.id   AF-A0A847CTU3-F1
#
_cell.length_a   1.000
_cell.length_b   1.000
_cell.length_c   1.000
_cell.angle_alpha   90.00
_cell.angle_beta   90.00
_cell.angle_gamma   90.00
#
_symmetry.space_group_name_H-M   'P 1'
#
loop_
_entity.id
_entity.type
_entity.pdbx_description
1 polymer ?
#
loop_
_entity_poly.entity_id
_entity_poly.type
_entity_poly.pdbx_seq_one_letter_code
_entity_poly.pdbx_strand_id
1 'polypeptide(L)'
;GDPVVDPEPPVEEDDNLPGEGSNNLNFGEGENEYLPSSNPPFDDDDRPKKYYVNDVLVRVLSERVQYVDKDGKLITESLIDYTKKNILQQFAKLDDFLHTWTEAEKKQAIIDELQDDGVLLEAVREELGKSEIDDFDLICHIAYDKAPLSKKERAENVKKRHYLYKYSDLAQQVIETLLDKYANDGIKEIEDTKVLQLKEFAQIGSPMKIVKAFGGKEAYIKAVQELENEIYLA
;
A
#
# COMPACT_ATOMS: atom_id res chain seq x y z
N GLY A 1 -59.85 -1.59 16.21
CA GLY A 1 -59.01 -0.74 17.06
C GLY A 1 -58.43 -1.68 18.07
N ASP A 2 -57.38 -2.36 17.62
CA ASP A 2 -56.88 -3.59 18.20
C ASP A 2 -55.50 -3.27 18.77
N PRO A 3 -55.22 -3.63 20.03
CA PRO A 3 -53.97 -3.29 20.67
C PRO A 3 -52.84 -4.13 20.08
N VAL A 4 -51.80 -3.44 19.60
CA VAL A 4 -50.53 -4.05 19.22
C VAL A 4 -49.83 -4.50 20.50
N VAL A 5 -49.56 -5.80 20.60
CA VAL A 5 -48.79 -6.42 21.67
C VAL A 5 -47.32 -6.32 21.29
N ASP A 6 -46.53 -5.60 22.09
CA ASP A 6 -45.07 -5.57 21.96
C ASP A 6 -44.46 -6.94 22.32
N PRO A 7 -43.48 -7.45 21.56
CA PRO A 7 -42.78 -8.68 21.91
C PRO A 7 -41.78 -8.43 23.06
N GLU A 8 -41.89 -9.24 24.12
CA GLU A 8 -40.93 -9.28 25.23
C GLU A 8 -39.54 -9.80 24.77
N PRO A 9 -38.43 -9.28 25.34
CA PRO A 9 -37.09 -9.78 25.05
C PRO A 9 -36.83 -11.16 25.68
N PRO A 10 -35.96 -12.00 25.09
CA PRO A 10 -35.69 -13.34 25.59
C PRO A 10 -34.96 -13.32 26.95
N VAL A 11 -35.38 -14.24 27.81
CA VAL A 11 -34.86 -14.50 29.15
C VAL A 11 -33.54 -15.28 29.04
N GLU A 12 -32.48 -14.85 29.73
CA GLU A 12 -31.24 -15.64 29.86
C GLU A 12 -31.47 -16.80 30.84
N GLU A 13 -31.21 -18.03 30.40
CA GLU A 13 -31.21 -19.22 31.24
C GLU A 13 -29.86 -19.36 31.95
N ASP A 14 -29.91 -19.16 33.27
CA ASP A 14 -28.87 -19.46 34.26
C ASP A 14 -28.96 -20.96 34.65
N ASP A 15 -28.04 -21.77 34.14
CA ASP A 15 -27.86 -23.17 34.58
C ASP A 15 -26.74 -23.25 35.62
N ASN A 16 -27.19 -23.34 36.87
CA ASN A 16 -26.40 -23.50 38.08
C ASN A 16 -26.36 -24.98 38.47
N LEU A 17 -25.21 -25.53 38.89
CA LEU A 17 -25.08 -26.71 39.80
C LEU A 17 -23.61 -26.81 40.31
N PRO A 18 -23.35 -27.43 41.48
CA PRO A 18 -22.55 -26.84 42.55
C PRO A 18 -21.32 -27.66 42.95
N GLY A 19 -20.39 -27.04 43.68
CA GLY A 19 -19.28 -27.73 44.33
C GLY A 19 -18.85 -26.99 45.59
N GLU A 20 -19.12 -27.60 46.74
CA GLU A 20 -18.86 -27.12 48.10
C GLU A 20 -17.39 -26.79 48.40
N GLY A 21 -17.18 -25.81 49.28
CA GLY A 21 -15.88 -25.57 49.89
C GLY A 21 -15.82 -24.29 50.72
N SER A 22 -16.46 -24.30 51.90
CA SER A 22 -16.26 -23.31 52.96
C SER A 22 -14.78 -23.01 53.20
N ASN A 23 -14.42 -21.73 53.35
CA ASN A 23 -13.97 -21.22 54.65
C ASN A 23 -13.73 -19.69 54.69
N ASN A 24 -14.30 -19.13 55.75
CA ASN A 24 -14.18 -17.81 56.39
C ASN A 24 -13.03 -16.86 56.03
N LEU A 25 -13.45 -15.59 55.98
CA LEU A 25 -12.70 -14.33 56.06
C LEU A 25 -11.79 -14.25 57.30
N ASN A 26 -10.61 -13.63 57.15
CA ASN A 26 -10.00 -12.84 58.22
C ASN A 26 -9.20 -11.65 57.65
N PHE A 27 -9.50 -10.46 58.15
CA PHE A 27 -8.77 -9.21 57.88
C PHE A 27 -7.45 -9.21 58.67
N GLY A 28 -6.39 -8.69 58.04
CA GLY A 28 -5.13 -8.37 58.70
C GLY A 28 -4.43 -7.24 57.95
N GLU A 29 -4.44 -6.05 58.55
CA GLU A 29 -3.60 -4.92 58.15
C GLU A 29 -2.12 -5.30 58.20
N GLY A 30 -1.35 -4.83 57.22
CA GLY A 30 0.09 -4.98 57.18
C GLY A 30 0.67 -4.37 55.91
N GLU A 31 1.05 -3.10 55.99
CA GLU A 31 1.93 -2.46 55.03
C GLU A 31 3.20 -3.30 54.86
N ASN A 32 3.55 -3.69 53.62
CA ASN A 32 4.95 -3.89 53.27
C ASN A 32 5.21 -3.83 51.77
N GLU A 33 6.38 -3.26 51.49
CA GLU A 33 6.82 -2.62 50.26
C GLU A 33 7.19 -3.58 49.11
N TYR A 34 7.13 -3.02 47.90
CA TYR A 34 7.57 -3.50 46.59
C TYR A 34 8.81 -4.41 46.54
N LEU A 35 8.74 -5.45 45.69
CA LEU A 35 9.80 -5.80 44.73
C LEU A 35 9.18 -6.46 43.47
N PRO A 36 9.63 -6.11 42.24
CA PRO A 36 8.96 -6.51 41.00
C PRO A 36 9.43 -7.90 40.54
N SER A 37 8.49 -8.80 40.30
CA SER A 37 8.78 -10.06 39.62
C SER A 37 8.86 -9.79 38.11
N SER A 38 10.02 -10.08 37.53
CA SER A 38 10.36 -9.90 36.13
C SER A 38 9.43 -10.72 35.22
N ASN A 39 8.48 -10.05 34.57
CA ASN A 39 7.78 -10.61 33.41
C ASN A 39 8.74 -10.64 32.21
N PRO A 40 8.75 -11.70 31.38
CA PRO A 40 9.51 -11.73 30.14
C PRO A 40 9.01 -10.61 29.19
N PRO A 41 9.88 -10.10 28.30
CA PRO A 41 9.54 -8.95 27.47
C PRO A 41 8.41 -9.32 26.50
N PHE A 42 7.29 -8.61 26.61
CA PHE A 42 6.29 -8.55 25.55
C PHE A 42 6.83 -7.64 24.44
N ASP A 43 6.79 -8.12 23.20
CA ASP A 43 7.10 -7.33 22.01
C ASP A 43 6.35 -5.99 22.05
N ASP A 44 7.07 -4.91 21.74
CA ASP A 44 6.64 -3.52 21.91
C ASP A 44 5.45 -3.11 21.02
N ASP A 45 5.04 -3.97 20.08
CA ASP A 45 4.07 -3.63 19.01
C ASP A 45 2.60 -3.87 19.41
N ASP A 46 2.33 -4.60 20.50
CA ASP A 46 0.98 -5.05 20.86
C ASP A 46 0.35 -4.26 22.04
N ARG A 47 0.94 -3.10 22.39
CA ARG A 47 0.39 -2.28 23.48
C ARG A 47 -0.76 -1.41 22.95
N PRO A 48 -1.98 -1.52 23.52
CA PRO A 48 -3.09 -0.68 23.09
C PRO A 48 -2.72 0.80 23.28
N LYS A 49 -2.78 1.56 22.18
CA LYS A 49 -2.46 2.99 22.15
C LYS A 49 -3.32 3.71 23.20
N LYS A 50 -2.68 4.43 24.12
CA LYS A 50 -3.35 5.24 25.15
C LYS A 50 -3.61 6.62 24.58
N TYR A 51 -4.86 7.03 24.59
CA TYR A 51 -5.26 8.39 24.24
C TYR A 51 -5.83 9.08 25.47
N TYR A 52 -5.68 10.40 25.55
CA TYR A 52 -6.33 11.23 26.55
C TYR A 52 -7.36 12.10 25.83
N VAL A 53 -8.63 11.95 26.20
CA VAL A 53 -9.71 12.85 25.78
C VAL A 53 -10.28 13.45 27.06
N ASN A 54 -10.19 14.77 27.22
CA ASN A 54 -10.66 15.50 28.41
C ASN A 54 -10.12 14.92 29.74
N ASP A 55 -8.81 14.69 29.85
CA ASP A 55 -8.11 14.19 31.05
C ASP A 55 -8.53 12.79 31.58
N VAL A 56 -9.24 12.00 30.77
CA VAL A 56 -9.53 10.58 31.07
C VAL A 56 -8.61 9.67 30.27
N LEU A 57 -7.95 8.73 30.96
CA LEU A 57 -7.13 7.69 30.34
C LEU A 57 -8.03 6.67 29.65
N VAL A 58 -8.04 6.66 28.31
CA VAL A 58 -8.75 5.63 27.53
C VAL A 58 -7.75 4.68 26.86
N ARG A 59 -8.15 3.41 26.75
CA ARG A 59 -7.39 2.36 26.04
C ARG A 59 -8.19 1.91 24.83
N VAL A 60 -7.56 1.81 23.67
CA VAL A 60 -8.17 1.19 22.48
C VAL A 60 -8.32 -0.31 22.74
N LEU A 61 -9.55 -0.81 22.83
CA LEU A 61 -9.84 -2.24 23.00
C LEU A 61 -9.78 -3.01 21.68
N SER A 62 -10.19 -2.35 20.58
CA SER A 62 -10.08 -2.86 19.22
C SER A 62 -10.13 -1.69 18.24
N GLU A 63 -9.40 -1.80 17.13
CA GLU A 63 -9.42 -0.86 16.02
C GLU A 63 -10.02 -1.57 14.80
N ARG A 64 -10.97 -0.93 14.12
CA ARG A 64 -11.56 -1.43 12.89
C ARG A 64 -11.55 -0.32 11.85
N VAL A 65 -10.82 -0.53 10.77
CA VAL A 65 -10.84 0.35 9.60
C VAL A 65 -11.98 -0.12 8.69
N GLN A 66 -12.82 0.81 8.25
CA GLN A 66 -13.87 0.57 7.26
C GLN A 66 -13.63 1.51 6.08
N TYR A 67 -13.75 0.97 4.87
CA TYR A 67 -13.58 1.73 3.64
C TYR A 67 -14.95 2.04 3.02
N VAL A 68 -15.01 3.17 2.32
CA VAL A 68 -16.19 3.63 1.59
C VAL A 68 -15.88 3.56 0.10
N ASP A 69 -16.81 3.01 -0.68
CA ASP A 69 -16.69 2.92 -2.14
C ASP A 69 -16.89 4.28 -2.82
N LYS A 70 -16.69 4.32 -4.13
CA LYS A 70 -16.85 5.54 -4.96
C LYS A 70 -18.28 6.11 -4.95
N ASP A 71 -19.28 5.31 -4.57
CA ASP A 71 -20.68 5.72 -4.49
C ASP A 71 -21.08 6.15 -3.06
N GLY A 72 -20.13 6.16 -2.11
CA GLY A 72 -20.38 6.55 -0.72
C GLY A 72 -20.91 5.43 0.18
N LYS A 73 -20.87 4.17 -0.26
CA LYS A 73 -21.34 3.02 0.53
C LYS A 73 -20.19 2.31 1.22
N LEU A 74 -20.46 1.75 2.39
CA LEU A 74 -19.45 0.95 3.10
C LEU A 74 -19.11 -0.31 2.30
N ILE A 75 -17.82 -0.57 2.15
CA ILE A 75 -17.31 -1.83 1.60
C ILE A 75 -17.47 -2.89 2.69
N THR A 76 -18.36 -3.85 2.46
CA THR A 76 -18.69 -4.93 3.41
C THR A 76 -17.97 -6.25 3.10
N GLU A 77 -17.35 -6.35 1.93
CA GLU A 77 -16.50 -7.47 1.52
C GLU A 77 -15.02 -7.20 1.89
N SER A 78 -14.14 -8.16 1.60
CA SER A 78 -12.68 -7.94 1.73
C SER A 78 -12.25 -6.80 0.82
N LEU A 79 -11.36 -5.92 1.31
CA LEU A 79 -10.81 -4.83 0.52
C LEU A 79 -10.11 -5.34 -0.75
N ILE A 80 -9.43 -6.48 -0.64
CA ILE A 80 -8.75 -7.14 -1.76
C ILE A 80 -9.79 -7.61 -2.81
N ASP A 81 -10.88 -8.24 -2.38
CA ASP A 81 -11.92 -8.75 -3.28
C ASP A 81 -12.65 -7.60 -3.99
N TYR A 82 -12.99 -6.55 -3.25
CA TYR A 82 -13.57 -5.32 -3.80
C TYR A 82 -12.65 -4.69 -4.86
N THR A 83 -11.38 -4.52 -4.53
CA THR A 83 -10.38 -3.94 -5.45
C THR A 83 -10.17 -4.82 -6.68
N LYS A 84 -10.07 -6.15 -6.50
CA LYS A 84 -9.97 -7.13 -7.59
C LYS A 84 -11.15 -7.01 -8.56
N LYS A 85 -12.37 -6.93 -8.03
CA LYS A 85 -13.58 -6.80 -8.83
C LYS A 85 -13.58 -5.54 -9.68
N ASN A 86 -13.16 -4.40 -9.14
CA ASN A 86 -13.10 -3.15 -9.88
C ASN A 86 -12.02 -3.17 -10.98
N ILE A 87 -10.83 -3.74 -10.69
CA ILE A 87 -9.81 -3.95 -11.74
C ILE A 87 -10.36 -4.82 -12.88
N LEU A 88 -11.02 -5.93 -12.56
CA LEU A 88 -11.56 -6.88 -13.55
C LEU A 88 -12.75 -6.33 -14.34
N GLN A 89 -13.43 -5.29 -13.83
CA GLN A 89 -14.49 -4.59 -14.58
C GLN A 89 -13.91 -3.76 -15.71
N GLN A 90 -12.76 -3.11 -15.50
CA GLN A 90 -12.08 -2.32 -16.53
C GLN A 90 -11.22 -3.19 -17.44
N PHE A 91 -10.50 -4.15 -16.86
CA PHE A 91 -9.61 -5.08 -17.55
C PHE A 91 -9.96 -6.53 -17.22
N ALA A 92 -10.83 -7.14 -18.03
CA ALA A 92 -11.27 -8.53 -17.79
C ALA A 92 -10.14 -9.57 -17.98
N LYS A 93 -9.11 -9.24 -18.76
CA LYS A 93 -7.97 -10.11 -19.04
C LYS A 93 -6.66 -9.38 -18.80
N LEU A 94 -5.66 -10.14 -18.36
CA LEU A 94 -4.30 -9.65 -18.19
C LEU A 94 -3.76 -9.01 -19.48
N ASP A 95 -3.97 -9.64 -20.64
CA ASP A 95 -3.46 -9.13 -21.91
C ASP A 95 -4.02 -7.74 -22.26
N ASP A 96 -5.29 -7.47 -21.90
CA ASP A 96 -5.93 -6.17 -22.13
C ASP A 96 -5.28 -5.09 -21.25
N PHE A 97 -4.98 -5.42 -19.99
CA PHE A 97 -4.24 -4.55 -19.08
C PHE A 97 -2.80 -4.30 -19.57
N LEU A 98 -2.07 -5.35 -19.95
CA LEU A 98 -0.67 -5.23 -20.42
C LEU A 98 -0.56 -4.41 -21.71
N HIS A 99 -1.50 -4.58 -22.63
CA HIS A 99 -1.55 -3.80 -23.86
C HIS A 99 -1.78 -2.32 -23.54
N THR A 100 -2.82 -2.01 -22.76
CA THR A 100 -3.15 -0.64 -22.35
C THR A 100 -1.99 0.00 -21.59
N TRP A 101 -1.37 -0.74 -20.66
CA TRP A 101 -0.22 -0.29 -19.89
C TRP A 101 0.97 0.04 -20.79
N THR A 102 1.27 -0.81 -21.77
CA THR A 102 2.44 -0.61 -22.65
C THR A 102 2.23 0.56 -23.62
N GLU A 103 1.02 0.74 -24.15
CA GLU A 103 0.71 1.79 -25.13
C GLU A 103 0.46 3.17 -24.53
N ALA A 104 0.13 3.25 -23.24
CA ALA A 104 -0.15 4.52 -22.59
C ALA A 104 1.07 5.46 -22.58
N GLU A 105 0.83 6.73 -22.90
CA GLU A 105 1.82 7.81 -22.81
C GLU A 105 2.23 8.08 -21.35
N LYS A 106 1.31 7.88 -20.41
CA LYS A 106 1.53 8.00 -18.97
C LYS A 106 0.88 6.84 -18.25
N LYS A 107 1.67 6.07 -17.52
CA LYS A 107 1.20 4.95 -16.69
C LYS A 107 0.39 5.47 -15.51
N GLN A 108 0.76 6.64 -14.97
CA GLN A 108 -0.01 7.27 -13.89
C GLN A 108 -1.48 7.53 -14.29
N ALA A 109 -1.76 7.84 -15.57
CA ALA A 109 -3.14 8.06 -16.01
C ALA A 109 -4.01 6.80 -15.89
N ILE A 110 -3.45 5.61 -16.09
CA ILE A 110 -4.15 4.35 -15.89
C ILE A 110 -4.44 4.13 -14.40
N ILE A 111 -3.46 4.44 -13.54
CA ILE A 111 -3.62 4.34 -12.09
C ILE A 111 -4.70 5.28 -11.58
N ASP A 112 -4.70 6.52 -12.06
CA ASP A 112 -5.71 7.53 -11.70
C ASP A 112 -7.11 7.08 -12.14
N GLU A 113 -7.27 6.56 -13.36
CA GLU A 113 -8.56 6.05 -13.87
C GLU A 113 -9.06 4.85 -13.04
N LEU A 114 -8.19 3.88 -12.74
CA LEU A 114 -8.52 2.76 -11.86
C LEU A 114 -8.95 3.25 -10.48
N GLN A 115 -8.26 4.25 -9.92
CA GLN A 115 -8.59 4.82 -8.62
C GLN A 115 -9.98 5.48 -8.63
N ASP A 116 -10.31 6.23 -9.67
CA ASP A 116 -11.62 6.85 -9.87
C ASP A 116 -12.74 5.80 -9.98
N ASP A 117 -12.43 4.64 -10.57
CA ASP A 117 -13.32 3.47 -10.64
C ASP A 117 -13.36 2.63 -9.35
N GLY A 118 -12.71 3.11 -8.29
CA GLY A 118 -12.78 2.52 -6.95
C GLY A 118 -11.73 1.44 -6.70
N VAL A 119 -10.63 1.42 -7.43
CA VAL A 119 -9.47 0.57 -7.12
C VAL A 119 -8.65 1.22 -6.00
N LEU A 120 -8.58 0.55 -4.84
CA LEU A 120 -7.98 1.11 -3.62
C LEU A 120 -6.55 0.58 -3.39
N LEU A 121 -5.64 0.85 -4.32
CA LEU A 121 -4.27 0.29 -4.28
C LEU A 121 -3.52 0.61 -2.99
N GLU A 122 -3.56 1.86 -2.52
CA GLU A 122 -2.86 2.27 -1.29
C GLU A 122 -3.39 1.54 -0.04
N ALA A 123 -4.70 1.43 0.09
CA ALA A 123 -5.31 0.72 1.20
C ALA A 123 -4.97 -0.77 1.17
N VAL A 124 -4.97 -1.40 -0.02
CA VAL A 124 -4.58 -2.80 -0.17
C VAL A 124 -3.09 -2.99 0.14
N ARG A 125 -2.24 -2.05 -0.28
CA ARG A 125 -0.80 -2.04 0.00
C ARG A 125 -0.52 -1.98 1.50
N GLU A 126 -1.24 -1.14 2.24
CA GLU A 126 -1.17 -1.05 3.70
C GLU A 126 -1.60 -2.36 4.37
N GLU A 127 -2.73 -2.94 3.96
CA GLU A 127 -3.23 -4.22 4.50
C GLU A 127 -2.25 -5.38 4.27
N LEU A 128 -1.60 -5.42 3.10
CA LEU A 128 -0.60 -6.44 2.78
C LEU A 128 0.76 -6.19 3.46
N GLY A 129 1.02 -4.98 3.97
CA GLY A 129 2.33 -4.59 4.50
C GLY A 129 3.44 -4.58 3.45
N LYS A 130 3.12 -4.30 2.18
CA LYS A 130 4.06 -4.40 1.05
C LYS A 130 4.26 -3.07 0.31
N SER A 131 4.84 -2.09 0.99
CA SER A 131 5.15 -0.75 0.44
C SER A 131 6.06 -0.77 -0.79
N GLU A 132 6.91 -1.79 -0.92
CA GLU A 132 7.93 -1.85 -1.97
C GLU A 132 7.42 -2.33 -3.34
N ILE A 133 6.22 -2.92 -3.38
CA ILE A 133 5.61 -3.44 -4.62
C ILE A 133 5.24 -2.28 -5.55
N ASP A 134 5.43 -2.42 -6.86
CA ASP A 134 4.96 -1.40 -7.81
C ASP A 134 3.43 -1.46 -8.00
N ASP A 135 2.77 -0.35 -8.31
CA ASP A 135 1.31 -0.36 -8.56
C ASP A 135 0.93 -1.33 -9.68
N PHE A 136 1.73 -1.41 -10.74
CA PHE A 136 1.57 -2.39 -11.81
C PHE A 136 1.58 -3.83 -11.28
N ASP A 137 2.57 -4.15 -10.44
CA ASP A 137 2.73 -5.49 -9.86
C ASP A 137 1.61 -5.81 -8.88
N LEU A 138 1.13 -4.82 -8.12
CA LEU A 138 0.03 -4.96 -7.19
C LEU A 138 -1.27 -5.28 -7.95
N ILE A 139 -1.56 -4.54 -9.02
CA ILE A 139 -2.69 -4.81 -9.92
C ILE A 139 -2.57 -6.23 -10.49
N CYS A 140 -1.39 -6.59 -11.01
CA CYS A 140 -1.16 -7.91 -11.59
C CYS A 140 -1.35 -9.04 -10.58
N HIS A 141 -0.92 -8.82 -9.35
CA HIS A 141 -1.04 -9.79 -8.26
C HIS A 141 -2.49 -10.00 -7.83
N ILE A 142 -3.22 -8.91 -7.58
CA ILE A 142 -4.60 -8.97 -7.09
C ILE A 142 -5.54 -9.54 -8.16
N ALA A 143 -5.46 -9.02 -9.38
CA ALA A 143 -6.43 -9.34 -10.43
C ALA A 143 -6.13 -10.67 -11.13
N TYR A 144 -4.86 -11.02 -11.31
CA TYR A 144 -4.44 -12.11 -12.19
C TYR A 144 -3.50 -13.13 -11.53
N ASP A 145 -3.38 -13.08 -10.20
CA ASP A 145 -2.61 -14.04 -9.39
C ASP A 145 -1.12 -14.17 -9.83
N LYS A 146 -0.54 -13.08 -10.33
CA LYS A 146 0.89 -13.00 -10.67
C LYS A 146 1.73 -12.81 -9.41
N ALA A 147 2.95 -13.34 -9.40
CA ALA A 147 3.92 -13.02 -8.37
C ALA A 147 4.37 -11.55 -8.56
N PRO A 148 4.22 -10.68 -7.55
CA PRO A 148 4.57 -9.27 -7.68
C PRO A 148 6.09 -9.10 -7.56
N LEU A 149 6.63 -8.14 -8.30
CA LEU A 149 7.97 -7.61 -8.10
C LEU A 149 7.94 -6.30 -7.31
N SER A 150 9.03 -6.02 -6.61
CA SER A 150 9.29 -4.69 -6.05
C SER A 150 9.81 -3.73 -7.12
N LYS A 151 9.64 -2.42 -6.87
CA LYS A 151 10.20 -1.35 -7.72
C LYS A 151 11.71 -1.52 -7.90
N LYS A 152 12.42 -1.90 -6.84
CA LYS A 152 13.87 -2.18 -6.87
C LYS A 152 14.21 -3.36 -7.78
N GLU A 153 13.46 -4.46 -7.70
CA GLU A 153 13.68 -5.63 -8.56
C GLU A 153 13.47 -5.29 -10.04
N ARG A 154 12.43 -4.50 -10.37
CA ARG A 154 12.23 -4.03 -11.75
C ARG A 154 13.38 -3.17 -12.23
N ALA A 155 13.82 -2.20 -11.43
CA ALA A 155 14.95 -1.35 -11.79
C ALA A 155 16.22 -2.17 -12.07
N GLU A 156 16.53 -3.14 -11.22
CA GLU A 156 17.68 -4.02 -11.38
C GLU A 156 17.57 -4.95 -12.60
N ASN A 157 16.36 -5.40 -12.95
CA ASN A 157 16.13 -6.20 -14.15
C ASN A 157 16.47 -5.41 -15.42
N VAL A 158 16.14 -4.11 -15.49
CA VAL A 158 16.51 -3.24 -16.61
C VAL A 158 18.03 -3.11 -16.73
N LYS A 159 18.72 -2.85 -15.61
CA LYS A 159 20.19 -2.73 -15.57
C LYS A 159 20.89 -3.99 -16.10
N LYS A 160 20.34 -5.17 -15.82
CA LYS A 160 20.88 -6.47 -16.28
C LYS A 160 20.65 -6.75 -17.77
N ARG A 161 19.66 -6.14 -18.41
CA ARG A 161 19.23 -6.45 -19.79
C ARG A 161 20.03 -5.74 -20.88
N HIS A 162 21.13 -5.09 -20.51
CA HIS A 162 21.98 -4.34 -21.45
C HIS A 162 21.25 -3.22 -22.23
N TYR A 163 20.05 -2.79 -21.80
CA TYR A 163 19.30 -1.69 -22.42
C TYR A 163 20.11 -0.38 -22.49
N LEU A 164 20.90 -0.12 -21.45
CA LEU A 164 21.64 1.13 -21.29
C LEU A 164 22.77 1.30 -22.33
N TYR A 165 23.35 0.21 -22.85
CA TYR A 165 24.54 0.29 -23.72
C TYR A 165 24.29 0.94 -25.08
N LYS A 166 23.03 1.14 -25.49
CA LYS A 166 22.69 1.89 -26.71
C LYS A 166 22.85 3.41 -26.56
N TYR A 167 22.98 3.90 -25.33
CA TYR A 167 23.09 5.33 -25.01
C TYR A 167 24.55 5.76 -24.75
N SER A 168 24.83 7.05 -24.91
CA SER A 168 26.13 7.63 -24.51
C SER A 168 26.32 7.58 -22.99
N ASP A 169 27.57 7.63 -22.50
CA ASP A 169 27.88 7.59 -21.06
C ASP A 169 27.05 8.59 -20.23
N LEU A 170 26.87 9.81 -20.75
CA LEU A 170 26.07 10.84 -20.07
C LEU A 170 24.58 10.46 -20.01
N ALA A 171 24.04 9.90 -21.09
CA ALA A 171 22.65 9.45 -21.14
C ALA A 171 22.42 8.18 -20.29
N GLN A 172 23.41 7.29 -20.21
CA GLN A 172 23.38 6.13 -19.31
C GLN A 172 23.28 6.57 -17.86
N GLN A 173 24.12 7.51 -17.41
CA GLN A 173 24.05 8.06 -16.04
C GLN A 173 22.67 8.65 -15.72
N VAL A 174 22.04 9.33 -16.68
CA VAL A 174 20.69 9.87 -16.52
C VAL A 174 19.66 8.76 -16.39
N ILE A 175 19.74 7.71 -17.21
CA ILE A 175 18.83 6.55 -17.14
C ILE A 175 19.00 5.79 -15.83
N GLU A 176 20.23 5.58 -15.36
CA GLU A 176 20.50 4.94 -14.06
C GLU A 176 19.89 5.76 -12.92
N THR A 177 20.04 7.09 -12.96
CA THR A 177 19.46 7.98 -11.95
C THR A 177 17.92 7.97 -12.01
N LEU A 178 17.32 7.87 -13.20
CA LEU A 178 15.87 7.68 -13.34
C LEU A 178 15.43 6.34 -12.75
N LEU A 179 16.16 5.25 -13.00
CA LEU A 179 15.85 3.94 -12.42
C LEU A 179 15.93 3.95 -10.90
N ASP A 180 16.92 4.63 -10.33
CA ASP A 180 17.05 4.78 -8.88
C ASP A 180 15.91 5.66 -8.31
N LYS A 181 15.51 6.72 -9.03
CA LYS A 181 14.35 7.54 -8.68
C LYS A 181 13.06 6.72 -8.68
N TYR A 182 12.83 5.93 -9.74
CA TYR A 182 11.72 5.00 -9.84
C TYR A 182 11.69 3.98 -8.70
N ALA A 183 12.84 3.37 -8.40
CA ALA A 183 12.96 2.35 -7.35
C ALA A 183 12.54 2.87 -5.96
N ASN A 184 12.77 4.15 -5.69
CA ASN A 184 12.41 4.80 -4.42
C ASN A 184 10.99 5.34 -4.46
N ASP A 185 10.65 6.13 -5.49
CA ASP A 185 9.50 7.03 -5.46
C ASP A 185 8.38 6.63 -6.44
N GLY A 186 8.61 5.67 -7.34
CA GLY A 186 7.61 5.13 -8.27
C GLY A 186 7.61 5.79 -9.66
N ILE A 187 6.74 5.28 -10.54
CA ILE A 187 6.71 5.60 -11.98
C ILE A 187 6.37 7.06 -12.27
N LYS A 188 5.44 7.62 -11.49
CA LYS A 188 4.97 9.01 -11.61
C LYS A 188 6.11 10.02 -11.63
N GLU A 189 7.15 9.76 -10.85
CA GLU A 189 8.25 10.70 -10.65
C GLU A 189 9.21 10.77 -11.84
N ILE A 190 9.24 9.75 -12.69
CA ILE A 190 10.13 9.70 -13.85
C ILE A 190 9.44 10.09 -15.16
N GLU A 191 8.10 10.13 -15.19
CA GLU A 191 7.29 10.57 -16.33
C GLU A 191 7.33 12.09 -16.57
N ASP A 192 7.50 12.91 -15.52
CA ASP A 192 7.60 14.38 -15.68
C ASP A 192 9.05 14.80 -15.95
N THR A 193 9.26 15.52 -17.06
CA THR A 193 10.53 16.18 -17.41
C THR A 193 11.12 17.08 -16.30
N LYS A 194 10.30 17.55 -15.34
CA LYS A 194 10.76 18.30 -14.17
C LYS A 194 11.67 17.49 -13.25
N VAL A 195 11.67 16.15 -13.35
CA VAL A 195 12.60 15.28 -12.64
C VAL A 195 14.05 15.71 -12.86
N LEU A 196 14.39 16.23 -14.05
CA LEU A 196 15.73 16.73 -14.39
C LEU A 196 16.16 17.97 -13.59
N GLN A 197 15.25 18.62 -12.88
CA GLN A 197 15.54 19.77 -12.01
C GLN A 197 15.93 19.34 -10.59
N LEU A 198 15.75 18.06 -10.26
CA LEU A 198 16.10 17.53 -8.95
C LEU A 198 17.61 17.47 -8.75
N LYS A 199 18.01 17.41 -7.48
CA LYS A 199 19.42 17.50 -7.06
C LYS A 199 20.26 16.35 -7.61
N GLU A 200 19.68 15.16 -7.76
CA GLU A 200 20.40 13.99 -8.28
C GLU A 200 20.86 14.23 -9.73
N PHE A 201 20.02 14.89 -10.54
CA PHE A 201 20.33 15.20 -11.94
C PHE A 201 21.26 16.41 -12.10
N ALA A 202 21.21 17.36 -11.16
CA ALA A 202 22.08 18.54 -11.18
C ALA A 202 23.58 18.20 -11.15
N GLN A 203 23.95 17.05 -10.58
CA GLN A 203 25.33 16.55 -10.56
C GLN A 203 25.80 16.06 -11.94
N ILE A 204 24.87 15.62 -12.79
CA ILE A 204 25.13 15.10 -14.14
C ILE A 204 25.22 16.26 -15.16
N GLY A 205 24.31 17.22 -15.05
CA GLY A 205 24.30 18.43 -15.87
C GLY A 205 23.02 19.23 -15.78
N SER A 206 22.98 20.36 -16.51
CA SER A 206 21.74 21.12 -16.65
C SER A 206 20.69 20.34 -17.45
N PRO A 207 19.38 20.58 -17.25
CA PRO A 207 18.32 19.90 -18.01
C PRO A 207 18.52 19.98 -19.53
N MET A 208 18.96 21.14 -20.05
CA MET A 208 19.25 21.30 -21.48
C MET A 208 20.42 20.42 -21.95
N LYS A 209 21.49 20.29 -21.14
CA LYS A 209 22.62 19.41 -21.46
C LYS A 209 22.19 17.95 -21.46
N ILE A 210 21.39 17.55 -20.48
CA ILE A 210 20.83 16.20 -20.38
C ILE A 210 19.99 15.89 -21.63
N VAL A 211 19.00 16.71 -21.93
CA VAL A 211 18.12 16.52 -23.09
C VAL A 211 18.92 16.45 -24.41
N LYS A 212 19.97 17.27 -24.54
CA LYS A 212 20.85 17.23 -25.72
C LYS A 212 21.61 15.91 -25.86
N ALA A 213 21.94 15.24 -24.75
CA ALA A 213 22.61 13.94 -24.76
C ALA A 213 21.76 12.83 -25.42
N PHE A 214 20.43 13.00 -25.40
CA PHE A 214 19.48 12.10 -26.08
C PHE A 214 19.18 12.51 -27.53
N GLY A 215 19.70 13.65 -28.00
CA GLY A 215 19.43 14.18 -29.34
C GLY A 215 18.32 15.24 -29.39
N GLY A 216 17.81 15.69 -28.23
CA GLY A 216 16.77 16.71 -28.15
C GLY A 216 15.58 16.29 -27.28
N LYS A 217 14.62 17.19 -27.09
CA LYS A 217 13.48 17.00 -26.17
C LYS A 217 12.63 15.79 -26.55
N GLU A 218 12.29 15.67 -27.83
CA GLU A 218 11.47 14.56 -28.33
C GLU A 218 12.17 13.21 -28.16
N ALA A 219 13.48 13.17 -28.44
CA ALA A 219 14.27 11.95 -28.28
C ALA A 219 14.45 11.56 -26.80
N TYR A 220 14.56 12.54 -25.89
CA TYR A 220 14.53 12.28 -24.45
C TYR A 220 13.18 11.70 -24.00
N ILE A 221 12.06 12.31 -24.39
CA ILE A 221 10.72 11.81 -24.05
C ILE A 221 10.54 10.37 -24.55
N LYS A 222 10.96 10.10 -25.80
CA LYS A 222 10.93 8.75 -26.35
C LYS A 222 11.81 7.77 -25.56
N ALA A 223 13.01 8.19 -25.16
CA ALA A 223 13.91 7.35 -24.37
C ALA A 223 13.33 7.03 -22.97
N VAL A 224 12.60 7.97 -22.37
CA VAL A 224 11.88 7.76 -21.10
C VAL A 224 10.72 6.78 -21.31
N GLN A 225 9.89 6.95 -22.35
CA GLN A 225 8.83 5.99 -22.67
C GLN A 225 9.37 4.57 -22.95
N GLU A 226 10.48 4.47 -23.68
CA GLU A 226 11.17 3.19 -23.88
C GLU A 226 11.69 2.61 -22.56
N LEU A 227 12.23 3.44 -21.67
CA LEU A 227 12.68 3.02 -20.34
C LEU A 227 11.51 2.49 -19.48
N GLU A 228 10.37 3.17 -19.48
CA GLU A 228 9.16 2.72 -18.77
C GLU A 228 8.71 1.35 -19.28
N ASN A 229 8.68 1.16 -20.59
CA ASN A 229 8.33 -0.13 -21.17
C ASN A 229 9.34 -1.22 -20.79
N GLU A 230 10.63 -0.90 -20.71
CA GLU A 230 11.67 -1.84 -20.25
C GLU A 230 11.54 -2.19 -18.76
N ILE A 231 11.13 -1.24 -17.92
CA ILE A 231 10.82 -1.47 -16.49
C ILE A 231 9.73 -2.53 -16.35
N TYR A 232 8.71 -2.46 -17.22
CA TYR A 232 7.54 -3.34 -17.16
C TYR A 232 7.63 -4.58 -18.04
N LEU A 233 8.70 -4.73 -18.82
CA LEU A 233 8.94 -5.89 -19.65
C LEU A 233 9.18 -7.12 -18.75
N ALA A 234 8.36 -8.16 -18.90
CA ALA A 234 8.33 -9.35 -18.04
C ALA A 234 9.70 -9.97 -17.73
#